data_AF-A0A496WFR1-F1
#
_entry.id   AF-A0A496WFR1-F1
#
_cell.length_a   1.000
_cell.length_b   1.000
_cell.length_c   1.000
_cell.angle_alpha   90.00
_cell.angle_beta   90.00
_cell.angle_gamma   90.00
#
_symmetry.space_group_name_H-M   'P 1'
#
loop_
_entity.id
_entity.type
_entity.pdbx_description
1 polymer ?
#
loop_
_entity_poly.entity_id
_entity_poly.type
_entity_poly.pdbx_seq_one_letter_code
_entity_poly.pdbx_strand_id
1 'polypeptide(L)'
;LLDVENTTGINLTESLAMWPAASVSGWYFSHPQAQYFGVGKIAPDQLADYASRAGLDIAAAEKNLASNLGYLPESGDTGDDTYQTKALVA
;
A
#
# COMPACT_ATOMS: atom_id res chain seq x y z
N LEU A 1 -7.71 -17.34 -7.78
CA LEU A 1 -6.65 -17.97 -8.60
C LEU A 1 -6.34 -19.39 -8.12
N LEU A 2 -5.86 -19.57 -6.88
CA LEU A 2 -5.31 -20.87 -6.42
C LEU A 2 -6.16 -21.61 -5.37
N ASP A 3 -7.26 -21.01 -4.89
CA ASP A 3 -8.09 -21.57 -3.81
C ASP A 3 -7.28 -22.07 -2.59
N VAL A 4 -6.42 -21.19 -2.07
CA VAL A 4 -5.35 -21.53 -1.13
C VAL A 4 -5.91 -22.07 0.19
N GLU A 5 -6.89 -21.39 0.79
CA GLU A 5 -7.47 -21.78 2.08
C GLU A 5 -7.98 -23.23 2.06
N ASN A 6 -8.73 -23.63 1.02
CA ASN A 6 -9.24 -24.99 0.91
C ASN A 6 -8.15 -26.03 0.59
N THR A 7 -7.15 -25.65 -0.22
CA THR A 7 -6.13 -26.57 -0.72
C THR A 7 -5.01 -26.80 0.29
N THR A 8 -4.68 -25.80 1.12
CA THR A 8 -3.52 -25.84 2.02
C THR A 8 -3.84 -25.50 3.47
N GLY A 9 -5.01 -24.95 3.77
CA GLY A 9 -5.37 -24.44 5.10
C GLY A 9 -4.68 -23.13 5.49
N ILE A 10 -3.96 -22.49 4.56
CA ILE A 10 -3.31 -21.19 4.79
C ILE A 10 -4.31 -20.07 4.55
N ASN A 11 -4.44 -19.17 5.54
CA ASN A 11 -5.42 -18.09 5.53
C ASN A 11 -4.77 -16.71 5.64
N LEU A 12 -5.51 -15.67 5.25
CA LEU A 12 -5.11 -14.29 5.46
C LEU A 12 -5.83 -13.70 6.68
N THR A 13 -5.10 -12.97 7.51
CA THR A 13 -5.68 -12.14 8.58
C THR A 13 -6.36 -10.91 7.98
N GLU A 14 -7.07 -10.15 8.81
CA GLU A 14 -7.65 -8.84 8.42
C GLU A 14 -6.61 -7.84 7.90
N SER A 15 -5.35 -7.98 8.34
CA SER A 15 -4.20 -7.18 7.89
C SER A 15 -3.44 -7.80 6.71
N LEU A 16 -3.98 -8.85 6.09
CA LEU A 16 -3.40 -9.59 4.96
C LEU A 16 -2.08 -10.33 5.28
N ALA A 17 -1.78 -10.57 6.56
CA ALA A 17 -0.70 -11.47 6.93
C ALA A 17 -1.13 -12.93 6.73
N MET A 18 -0.20 -13.79 6.31
CA MET A 18 -0.48 -15.23 6.19
C MET A 18 -0.43 -15.94 7.54
N TRP A 19 -1.35 -16.88 7.74
CA TRP A 19 -1.36 -17.82 8.87
C TRP A 19 -1.42 -19.26 8.35
N PRO A 20 -0.52 -20.17 8.79
CA PRO A 20 0.54 -19.99 9.80
C PRO A 20 1.66 -19.03 9.37
N ALA A 21 2.39 -18.48 10.34
CA ALA A 21 3.44 -17.49 10.07
C ALA A 21 4.60 -18.03 9.21
N ALA A 22 4.85 -19.34 9.23
CA ALA A 22 5.81 -20.00 8.36
C ALA A 22 5.24 -20.28 6.95
N SER A 23 4.70 -19.24 6.30
CA SER A 23 4.11 -19.31 4.96
C SER A 23 4.77 -18.32 4.01
N VAL A 24 4.83 -18.67 2.72
CA VAL A 24 5.38 -17.82 1.65
C VAL A 24 4.42 -17.86 0.45
N SER A 25 4.15 -16.70 -0.16
CA SER A 25 3.36 -16.57 -1.39
C SER A 25 3.98 -15.53 -2.32
N GLY A 26 3.63 -15.56 -3.60
CA GLY A 26 4.17 -14.63 -4.58
C GLY A 26 3.78 -14.95 -6.02
N TRP A 27 4.43 -14.27 -6.95
CA TRP A 27 4.22 -14.39 -8.39
C TRP A 27 5.45 -14.99 -9.08
N TYR A 28 5.23 -15.69 -10.19
CA TYR A 28 6.30 -16.20 -11.05
C TYR A 28 6.42 -15.34 -12.31
N PHE A 29 7.61 -14.80 -12.56
CA PHE A 29 7.98 -14.09 -13.80
C PHE A 29 9.09 -14.85 -14.52
N SER A 30 8.93 -15.13 -15.81
CA SER A 30 9.88 -15.94 -16.61
C SER A 30 10.78 -15.12 -17.54
N HIS A 31 10.56 -13.81 -17.64
CA HIS A 31 11.33 -12.96 -18.54
C HIS A 31 12.82 -12.91 -18.10
N PRO A 32 13.80 -13.08 -19.01
CA PRO A 32 15.22 -13.20 -18.64
C PRO A 32 15.81 -11.94 -18.00
N GLN A 33 15.16 -10.79 -18.17
CA GLN A 33 15.54 -9.52 -17.55
C GLN A 33 14.70 -9.18 -16.31
N ALA A 34 13.80 -10.07 -15.86
CA ALA A 34 13.03 -9.85 -14.64
C ALA A 34 13.97 -9.84 -13.44
N GLN A 35 13.88 -8.81 -12.62
CA GLN A 35 14.67 -8.63 -11.42
C GLN A 35 13.85 -7.90 -10.35
N TYR A 36 14.22 -8.09 -9.09
CA TYR A 36 13.65 -7.31 -7.99
C TYR A 36 14.15 -5.87 -8.07
N PHE A 37 13.24 -4.92 -7.87
CA PHE A 37 13.56 -3.49 -7.76
C PHE A 37 12.64 -2.83 -6.74
N GLY A 38 13.11 -1.75 -6.12
CA GLY A 38 12.28 -0.94 -5.24
C GLY A 38 11.39 0.00 -6.04
N VAL A 39 10.09 0.03 -5.75
CA VAL A 39 9.13 0.92 -6.41
C VAL A 39 9.40 2.40 -6.10
N GLY A 40 9.96 2.70 -4.93
CA GLY A 40 10.26 4.07 -4.51
C GLY A 40 9.04 4.84 -3.99
N LYS A 41 9.13 6.17 -4.05
CA LYS A 41 8.07 7.09 -3.64
C LYS A 41 7.13 7.39 -4.79
N ILE A 42 5.82 7.40 -4.54
CA ILE A 42 4.78 7.70 -5.53
C ILE A 42 4.13 9.06 -5.28
N ALA A 43 3.69 9.70 -6.36
CA ALA A 43 2.99 10.98 -6.34
C ALA A 43 1.45 10.78 -6.25
N PRO A 44 0.68 11.84 -5.88
CA PRO A 44 -0.77 11.74 -5.70
C PRO A 44 -1.55 11.29 -6.94
N ASP A 45 -1.09 11.66 -8.14
CA ASP A 45 -1.70 11.27 -9.41
C ASP A 45 -1.61 9.76 -9.65
N GLN A 46 -0.44 9.16 -9.40
CA GLN A 46 -0.24 7.72 -9.50
C GLN A 46 -1.07 6.96 -8.45
N LEU A 47 -1.21 7.51 -7.24
CA LEU A 47 -2.07 6.92 -6.23
C LEU A 47 -3.55 6.92 -6.66
N ALA A 48 -4.04 8.04 -7.18
CA ALA A 48 -5.43 8.15 -7.63
C ALA A 48 -5.76 7.15 -8.75
N ASP A 49 -4.84 6.98 -9.70
CA ASP A 49 -4.94 5.99 -10.76
C ASP A 49 -4.89 4.54 -10.23
N TYR A 50 -4.04 4.25 -9.24
CA TYR A 50 -4.06 2.95 -8.54
C TYR A 50 -5.38 2.70 -7.82
N ALA A 51 -5.88 3.66 -7.04
CA ALA A 51 -7.13 3.54 -6.30
C ALA A 51 -8.31 3.22 -7.24
N SER A 52 -8.39 3.94 -8.37
CA SER A 52 -9.40 3.70 -9.41
C SER A 52 -9.35 2.27 -9.97
N ARG A 53 -8.16 1.77 -10.35
CA ARG A 53 -8.00 0.40 -10.87
C ARG A 53 -8.27 -0.69 -9.83
N ALA A 54 -7.92 -0.41 -8.58
CA ALA A 54 -8.09 -1.34 -7.47
C ALA A 54 -9.53 -1.30 -6.90
N GLY A 55 -10.37 -0.35 -7.31
CA GLY A 55 -11.71 -0.15 -6.77
C GLY A 55 -11.69 0.31 -5.30
N LEU A 56 -10.65 1.04 -4.90
CA LEU A 56 -10.46 1.58 -3.56
C LEU A 56 -10.79 3.07 -3.53
N ASP A 57 -11.18 3.57 -2.36
CA ASP A 57 -11.13 5.01 -2.10
C ASP A 57 -9.68 5.48 -1.88
N ILE A 58 -9.47 6.80 -1.93
CA ILE A 58 -8.14 7.39 -1.78
C ILE A 58 -7.57 7.10 -0.39
N ALA A 59 -8.36 7.22 0.68
CA ALA A 59 -7.89 7.03 2.05
C ALA A 59 -7.40 5.58 2.31
N ALA A 60 -8.09 4.58 1.77
CA ALA A 60 -7.70 3.18 1.83
C ALA A 60 -6.43 2.92 1.00
N ALA A 61 -6.30 3.55 -0.17
CA ALA A 61 -5.09 3.48 -0.97
C ALA A 61 -3.89 4.10 -0.25
N GLU A 62 -4.07 5.27 0.38
CA GLU A 62 -3.04 5.94 1.20
C GLU A 62 -2.62 5.07 2.39
N LYS A 63 -3.59 4.45 3.08
CA LYS A 63 -3.33 3.50 4.18
C LYS A 63 -2.50 2.32 3.70
N ASN A 64 -2.88 1.71 2.57
CA ASN A 64 -2.21 0.51 2.04
C ASN A 64 -0.80 0.80 1.53
N LEU A 65 -0.57 2.01 0.98
CA LEU A 65 0.70 2.40 0.36
C LEU A 65 1.47 3.44 1.19
N ALA A 66 1.16 3.57 2.49
CA ALA A 66 1.70 4.62 3.38
C ALA A 66 3.24 4.72 3.34
N SER A 67 3.95 3.58 3.33
CA SER A 67 5.41 3.56 3.26
C SER A 67 5.99 4.09 1.93
N ASN A 68 5.19 4.05 0.87
CA ASN A 68 5.55 4.45 -0.49
C ASN A 68 5.05 5.85 -0.87
N LEU A 69 4.28 6.54 -0.03
CA LEU A 69 3.84 7.91 -0.34
C LEU A 69 5.03 8.88 -0.37
N GLY A 70 5.12 9.66 -1.44
CA GLY A 70 6.08 10.75 -1.64
C GLY A 70 5.61 12.10 -1.09
N TYR A 71 4.46 12.12 -0.41
CA TYR A 71 3.84 13.29 0.18
C TYR A 71 3.20 12.90 1.53
N LEU A 72 2.83 13.90 2.32
CA LEU A 72 2.06 13.69 3.54
C LEU A 72 0.56 13.78 3.20
N PRO A 73 -0.23 12.72 3.43
CA PRO A 73 -1.67 12.79 3.22
C PRO A 73 -2.28 13.79 4.20
N GLU A 74 -3.26 14.56 3.76
CA GLU A 74 -4.02 15.42 4.65
C GLU A 74 -4.86 14.52 5.55
N SER A 75 -4.42 14.35 6.79
CA SER A 75 -5.11 13.55 7.79
C SER A 75 -6.55 14.05 7.94
N GLY A 76 -7.52 13.20 7.67
CA GLY A 76 -8.90 13.43 8.08
C GLY A 76 -8.94 13.57 9.61
N ASP A 77 -9.13 14.81 10.05
CA ASP A 77 -9.46 15.26 11.42
C ASP A 77 -8.52 14.83 12.55
N THR A 78 -7.55 15.70 12.85
CA THR A 78 -7.36 16.13 14.23
C THR A 78 -7.46 17.65 14.23
N GLY A 79 -8.57 18.20 14.71
CA GLY A 79 -8.76 19.61 15.01
C GLY A 79 -7.70 20.17 15.97
N ASP A 80 -6.52 20.45 15.45
CA ASP A 80 -5.49 21.25 16.07
C ASP A 80 -4.80 22.12 15.00
N ASP A 81 -5.29 23.35 14.86
CA ASP A 81 -4.83 24.39 13.94
C ASP A 81 -3.39 24.90 14.24
N THR A 82 -2.57 24.16 15.00
CA THR A 82 -1.28 24.66 15.49
C THR A 82 -0.09 24.48 14.54
N TYR A 83 -0.26 23.84 13.38
CA TYR A 83 0.87 23.54 12.46
C TYR A 83 0.86 24.29 11.12
N GLN A 84 -0.14 25.12 10.81
CA GLN A 84 -0.16 25.91 9.56
C GLN A 84 0.78 27.15 9.57
N THR A 85 1.45 27.48 10.68
CA THR A 85 2.20 28.75 10.83
C THR A 85 3.72 28.63 10.93
N LYS A 86 4.36 27.60 10.35
CA LYS A 86 5.85 27.50 10.35
C LYS A 86 6.53 27.27 9.00
N ALA A 87 5.82 27.36 7.87
CA ALA A 87 6.43 27.24 6.55
C ALA A 87 6.63 28.58 5.80
N LEU A 88 6.52 29.73 6.47
CA LEU A 88 6.66 31.04 5.84
C LEU A 88 7.56 32.03 6.57
N VAL A 89 8.63 31.57 7.24
CA VAL A 89 9.85 32.39 7.46
C VAL A 89 11.04 31.45 7.66
N ALA A 90 11.83 31.24 6.60
CA ALA A 90 13.26 30.95 6.65
C ALA A 90 13.86 31.27 5.28
#